data_AF-A0AAV5FB17-F1
#
_entry.id   AF-A0AAV5FB17-F1
#
_cell.length_a   1.000
_cell.length_b   1.000
_cell.length_c   1.000
_cell.angle_alpha   90.00
_cell.angle_beta   90.00
_cell.angle_gamma   90.00
#
_symmetry.space_group_name_H-M   'P 1'
#
loop_
_entity.id
_entity.type
_entity.pdbx_description
1 polymer ?
#
loop_
_entity_poly.entity_id
_entity_poly.type
_entity_poly.pdbx_seq_one_letter_code
_entity_poly.pdbx_strand_id
1 'polypeptide(L)'
;MRTILLFVVGVIAIYLITTPTTATPVDINNPSIQSLGRWAVTEHVKEAKDGIRFISVVSADQSRGLSSGLYYDLIIDASDSDGKDRKYKAQIEKLD
;
A
#
# COMPACT_ATOMS: atom_id res chain seq x y z
N MET A 1 5.48 -9.48 21.06
CA MET A 1 4.24 -8.75 20.72
C MET A 1 4.24 -8.54 19.21
N ARG A 2 3.29 -9.14 18.48
CA ARG A 2 3.25 -9.10 17.01
C ARG A 2 2.41 -7.89 16.60
N THR A 3 3.04 -6.73 16.46
CA THR A 3 2.32 -5.49 16.11
C THR A 3 2.00 -5.50 14.61
N ILE A 4 0.78 -5.92 14.29
CA ILE A 4 0.16 -5.69 12.98
C ILE A 4 -0.35 -4.26 13.03
N LEU A 5 0.23 -3.38 12.21
CA LEU A 5 -0.15 -1.97 12.12
C LEU A 5 -1.22 -1.85 11.01
N LEU A 6 -2.48 -1.64 11.40
CA LEU A 6 -3.60 -1.31 10.51
C LEU A 6 -3.88 0.19 10.66
N PHE A 7 -3.65 0.99 9.61
CA PHE A 7 -4.24 2.33 9.53
C PHE A 7 -5.61 2.20 8.88
N VAL A 8 -6.67 2.37 9.68
CA VAL A 8 -8.04 2.53 9.19
C VAL A 8 -8.39 4.00 9.35
N VAL A 9 -8.34 4.76 8.26
CA VAL A 9 -9.09 6.01 8.15
C VAL A 9 -9.98 5.91 6.92
N GLY A 10 -11.26 5.69 7.19
CA GLY A 10 -12.32 5.59 6.20
C GLY A 10 -13.56 5.02 6.89
N VAL A 11 -14.64 5.81 6.94
CA VAL A 11 -15.93 5.36 7.46
C VAL A 11 -16.38 4.13 6.66
N ILE A 12 -16.26 2.93 7.26
CA ILE A 12 -16.73 1.69 6.64
C ILE A 12 -18.24 1.60 6.88
N ALA A 13 -19.02 2.12 5.93
CA ALA A 13 -20.36 1.58 5.71
C ALA A 13 -20.17 0.12 5.25
N ILE A 14 -20.47 -0.84 6.11
CA ILE A 14 -20.35 -2.27 5.83
C ILE A 14 -21.43 -2.62 4.80
N TYR A 15 -21.07 -2.65 3.52
CA TYR A 15 -21.83 -3.36 2.49
C TYR A 15 -21.05 -4.62 2.12
N LEU A 16 -21.63 -5.78 2.47
CA LEU A 16 -21.18 -7.10 2.02
C LEU A 16 -21.39 -7.20 0.51
N ILE A 17 -20.34 -6.98 -0.27
CA ILE A 17 -20.32 -7.38 -1.68
C ILE A 17 -19.06 -8.18 -1.98
N THR A 18 -19.24 -9.50 -2.08
CA THR A 18 -18.22 -10.46 -2.50
C THR A 18 -18.07 -10.39 -4.01
N THR A 19 -17.17 -9.55 -4.51
CA THR A 19 -16.70 -9.70 -5.90
C THR A 19 -15.42 -10.54 -5.88
N PRO A 20 -15.22 -11.48 -6.82
CA PRO A 20 -13.93 -12.15 -6.96
C PRO A 20 -12.92 -11.11 -7.45
N THR A 21 -12.26 -10.46 -6.50
CA THR A 21 -11.13 -9.57 -6.71
C THR A 21 -9.94 -10.45 -7.11
N THR A 22 -9.81 -10.80 -8.39
CA THR A 22 -8.63 -11.53 -8.86
C THR A 22 -7.44 -10.57 -8.79
N ALA A 23 -6.59 -10.79 -7.79
CA ALA A 23 -5.30 -10.13 -7.68
C ALA A 23 -4.45 -10.51 -8.89
N THR A 24 -4.09 -9.50 -9.69
CA THR A 24 -3.18 -9.65 -10.82
C THR A 24 -1.82 -9.09 -10.42
N PRO A 25 -0.74 -9.90 -10.42
CA PRO A 25 0.60 -9.41 -10.16
C PRO A 25 0.99 -8.32 -11.15
N VAL A 26 1.68 -7.29 -10.65
CA VAL A 26 2.18 -6.17 -11.46
C VAL A 26 3.69 -6.16 -11.44
N ASP A 27 4.30 -5.75 -12.54
CA ASP A 27 5.75 -5.61 -12.62
C ASP A 27 6.26 -4.53 -11.67
N ILE A 28 7.01 -4.95 -10.64
CA ILE A 28 7.63 -4.07 -9.66
C ILE A 28 8.73 -3.19 -10.26
N ASN A 29 9.28 -3.54 -11.43
CA ASN A 29 10.26 -2.71 -12.13
C ASN A 29 9.60 -1.54 -12.87
N ASN A 30 8.26 -1.52 -12.96
CA ASN A 30 7.54 -0.40 -13.53
C ASN A 30 7.76 0.86 -12.67
N PRO A 31 8.31 1.96 -13.24
CA PRO A 31 8.57 3.20 -12.51
C PRO A 31 7.34 3.78 -11.80
N SER A 32 6.14 3.57 -12.35
CA SER A 32 4.89 4.01 -11.74
C SER A 32 4.59 3.27 -10.44
N ILE A 33 4.90 1.97 -10.36
CA ILE A 33 4.71 1.17 -9.14
C ILE A 33 5.69 1.60 -8.04
N GLN A 34 6.95 1.83 -8.39
CA GLN A 34 7.93 2.37 -7.45
C GLN A 34 7.55 3.77 -6.95
N SER A 35 6.94 4.59 -7.82
CA SER A 35 6.45 5.92 -7.45
C SER A 35 5.23 5.86 -6.53
N LEU A 36 4.32 4.90 -6.75
CA LEU A 36 3.20 4.63 -5.83
C LEU A 36 3.69 4.21 -4.44
N GLY A 37 4.70 3.33 -4.37
CA GLY A 37 5.32 2.97 -3.10
C GLY A 37 5.96 4.16 -2.37
N ARG A 38 6.68 5.03 -3.10
CA ARG A 38 7.22 6.28 -2.53
C ARG A 38 6.14 7.21 -2.00
N TRP A 39 5.06 7.38 -2.77
CA TRP A 39 3.93 8.20 -2.35
C TRP A 39 3.29 7.65 -1.07
N ALA A 40 3.04 6.34 -1.00
CA ALA A 40 2.46 5.70 0.19
C ALA A 40 3.31 5.92 1.45
N VAL A 41 4.64 5.78 1.36
CA VAL A 41 5.54 6.08 2.47
C VAL A 41 5.50 7.56 2.84
N THR A 42 5.43 8.45 1.86
CA THR A 42 5.38 9.90 2.10
C THR A 42 4.10 10.31 2.82
N GLU A 43 2.93 9.83 2.40
CA GLU A 43 1.66 10.12 3.06
C GLU A 43 1.63 9.56 4.49
N HIS A 44 2.09 8.31 4.66
CA HIS A 44 2.19 7.71 5.98
C HIS A 44 3.07 8.54 6.93
N VAL A 45 4.26 8.99 6.48
CA VAL A 45 5.15 9.82 7.32
C VAL A 45 4.53 11.16 7.68
N LYS A 46 3.73 11.78 6.80
CA LYS A 46 3.01 13.03 7.11
C LYS A 46 2.03 12.84 8.28
N GLU A 47 1.34 11.70 8.30
CA GLU A 47 0.34 11.38 9.31
C GLU A 47 0.96 10.84 10.61
N ALA A 48 1.77 9.78 10.50
CA ALA A 48 2.32 9.05 11.63
C ALA A 48 3.55 9.72 12.26
N LYS A 49 4.25 10.58 11.52
CA LYS A 49 5.48 11.28 11.95
C LYS A 49 6.56 10.33 12.48
N ASP A 50 6.64 9.11 11.94
CA ASP A 50 7.56 8.06 12.38
C ASP A 50 8.88 8.03 11.59
N GLY A 51 8.98 8.79 10.51
CA GLY A 51 10.24 9.02 9.79
C GLY A 51 10.76 7.82 9.01
N ILE A 52 9.89 6.85 8.67
CA ILE A 52 10.26 5.74 7.79
C ILE A 52 10.71 6.25 6.41
N ARG A 53 11.64 5.54 5.76
CA ARG A 53 12.23 5.96 4.48
C ARG A 53 12.08 4.87 3.43
N PHE A 54 11.48 5.22 2.30
CA PHE A 54 11.28 4.30 1.18
C PHE A 54 12.60 3.77 0.61
N ILE A 55 12.67 2.46 0.33
CA ILE A 55 13.77 1.82 -0.40
C ILE A 55 13.26 1.34 -1.77
N SER A 56 12.29 0.41 -1.79
CA SER A 56 11.74 -0.16 -3.02
C SER A 56 10.38 -0.82 -2.79
N VAL A 57 9.61 -1.00 -3.87
CA VAL A 57 8.51 -1.97 -3.90
C VAL A 57 9.07 -3.34 -4.27
N VAL A 58 8.74 -4.36 -3.48
CA VAL A 58 9.22 -5.76 -3.67
C VAL A 58 8.11 -6.73 -4.05
N SER A 59 6.85 -6.33 -3.91
CA SER A 59 5.69 -7.05 -4.46
C SER A 59 4.58 -6.05 -4.76
N ALA A 60 3.85 -6.27 -5.84
CA ALA A 60 2.71 -5.46 -6.21
C ALA A 60 1.66 -6.35 -6.87
N ASP A 61 0.44 -6.27 -6.35
CA ASP A 61 -0.75 -6.83 -6.98
C ASP A 61 -1.72 -5.69 -7.25
N GLN A 62 -2.40 -5.73 -8.39
CA GLN A 62 -3.52 -4.85 -8.68
C GLN A 62 -4.80 -5.63 -8.78
N SER A 63 -5.92 -4.98 -8.47
CA SER A 63 -7.25 -5.53 -8.61
C SER A 63 -8.23 -4.47 -9.05
N ARG A 64 -9.28 -4.87 -9.77
CA ARG A 64 -10.34 -3.95 -10.18
C ARG A 64 -11.40 -3.81 -9.09
N GLY A 65 -11.65 -2.56 -8.72
CA GLY A 65 -12.70 -2.17 -7.79
C GLY A 65 -14.08 -2.16 -8.41
N LEU A 66 -15.10 -2.25 -7.57
CA LEU A 66 -16.50 -2.18 -8.00
C LEU A 66 -16.89 -0.83 -8.64
N SER A 67 -16.22 0.25 -8.23
CA SER A 67 -16.45 1.63 -8.70
C SER A 67 -15.65 1.99 -9.97
N SER A 68 -15.07 1.00 -10.65
CA SER A 68 -14.09 1.19 -11.75
C SER A 68 -12.70 1.68 -11.33
N GLY A 69 -12.46 1.92 -10.04
CA GLY A 69 -11.12 2.21 -9.51
C GLY A 69 -10.18 1.00 -9.58
N LEU A 70 -8.87 1.26 -9.51
CA LEU A 70 -7.82 0.27 -9.37
C LEU A 70 -7.32 0.23 -7.93
N TYR A 71 -7.36 -0.94 -7.31
CA TYR A 71 -6.74 -1.18 -6.02
C TYR A 71 -5.36 -1.78 -6.20
N TYR A 72 -4.36 -1.26 -5.50
CA TYR A 72 -3.00 -1.80 -5.46
C TYR A 72 -2.67 -2.28 -4.05
N ASP A 73 -2.26 -3.53 -3.95
CA ASP A 73 -1.66 -4.13 -2.77
C ASP A 73 -0.14 -4.16 -2.96
N LEU A 74 0.58 -3.33 -2.22
CA LEU A 74 2.04 -3.23 -2.32
C LEU A 74 2.72 -3.80 -1.07
N ILE A 75 3.83 -4.50 -1.27
CA ILE A 75 4.82 -4.78 -0.23
C ILE A 75 6.05 -3.91 -0.51
N ILE A 76 6.40 -3.08 0.47
CA ILE A 76 7.42 -2.04 0.39
C ILE A 76 8.53 -2.38 1.36
N ASP A 77 9.77 -2.42 0.87
CA ASP A 77 10.95 -2.31 1.73
C ASP A 77 11.18 -0.84 2.06
N ALA A 78 11.28 -0.53 3.36
CA ALA A 78 11.59 0.79 3.88
C ALA A 78 12.46 0.68 5.14
N SER A 79 13.34 1.65 5.36
CA SER A 79 14.09 1.74 6.62
C SER A 79 13.22 2.40 7.69
N ASP A 80 13.17 1.82 8.88
CA ASP A 80 12.52 2.40 10.04
C ASP A 80 13.32 3.58 10.64
N SER A 81 12.80 4.19 11.72
CA SER A 81 13.47 5.29 12.43
C SER A 81 14.85 4.93 12.97
N ASP A 82 15.09 3.65 13.25
CA ASP A 82 16.39 3.13 13.69
C ASP A 82 17.35 2.87 12.50
N GLY A 83 16.88 3.09 11.27
CA GLY A 83 17.61 2.79 10.04
C GLY A 83 17.64 1.30 9.69
N LYS A 84 16.75 0.48 10.26
CA LYS A 84 16.67 -0.94 9.94
C LYS A 84 15.66 -1.17 8.84
N ASP A 85 16.01 -2.01 7.87
CA ASP A 85 15.11 -2.32 6.76
C ASP A 85 13.99 -3.26 7.22
N ARG A 86 12.75 -2.88 6.87
CA ARG A 86 11.51 -3.58 7.22
C ARG A 86 10.57 -3.60 6.03
N LYS A 87 9.68 -4.60 6.04
CA LYS A 87 8.60 -4.73 5.06
C LYS A 87 7.32 -4.12 5.59
N TYR A 88 6.70 -3.27 4.77
CA TYR A 88 5.42 -2.63 5.04
C TYR A 88 4.42 -3.00 3.95
N LYS A 89 3.16 -3.14 4.33
CA LYS A 89 2.06 -3.33 3.39
C LYS A 89 1.35 -2.00 3.18
N ALA A 90 1.12 -1.61 1.93
CA ALA A 90 0.31 -0.47 1.56
C ALA A 90 -0.86 -0.91 0.66
N GLN A 91 -2.04 -0.35 0.89
CA GLN A 91 -3.22 -0.52 0.05
C GLN A 91 -3.60 0.84 -0.51
N ILE A 92 -3.69 0.94 -1.84
CA ILE A 92 -3.92 2.20 -2.54
C ILE A 92 -5.13 2.04 -3.45
N GLU A 93 -6.12 2.91 -3.32
CA GLU A 93 -7.19 3.04 -4.31
C GLU A 93 -6.86 4.20 -5.27
N LYS A 94 -6.78 3.88 -6.55
CA LYS A 94 -6.64 4.86 -7.63
C LYS A 94 -7.96 4.96 -8.37
N LEU A 95 -8.60 6.11 -8.28
CA LEU A 95 -9.75 6.47 -9.10
C LEU A 95 -9.24 7.00 -10.44
N ASP A 96 -9.82 6.53 -11.55
CA ASP A 96 -9.59 7.08 -12.90
C ASP A 96 -10.40 8.37 -13.13
#